data_AF-A0A562RHH6-F1
#
_entry.id   AF-A0A562RHH6-F1
#
_cell.length_a   1.000
_cell.length_b   1.000
_cell.length_c   1.000
_cell.angle_alpha   90.00
_cell.angle_beta   90.00
_cell.angle_gamma   90.00
#
_symmetry.space_group_name_H-M   'P 1'
#
loop_
_entity.id
_entity.type
_entity.pdbx_description
1 polymer ?
#
loop_
_entity_poly.entity_id
_entity_poly.type
_entity_poly.pdbx_seq_one_letter_code
_entity_poly.pdbx_strand_id
1 'polypeptide(L)'
;MLLMHYFDFVPDHLETREDDWKILDGDEILRKSNEGKKAIRRLFKTHGERKYKVGHMFFSKERIHPLSEWHFVFFEINETDNRNNHWVLGAHVHIVNYLWPNLNCQEIWSDFVQGRVFPKIKLHVSYCK
;
A
#
# COMPACT_ATOMS: atom_id res chain seq x y z
N MET A 1 -10.53 -20.08 -5.32
CA MET A 1 -11.23 -19.08 -4.51
C MET A 1 -10.40 -17.80 -4.51
N LEU A 2 -11.02 -16.65 -4.23
CA LEU A 2 -10.36 -15.34 -4.17
C LEU A 2 -10.62 -14.71 -2.81
N LEU A 3 -9.56 -14.23 -2.17
CA LEU A 3 -9.63 -13.29 -1.05
C LEU A 3 -9.00 -11.97 -1.49
N MET A 4 -9.61 -10.86 -1.11
CA MET A 4 -9.12 -9.52 -1.43
C MET A 4 -9.11 -8.68 -0.16
N HIS A 5 -8.05 -7.90 0.01
CA HIS A 5 -7.95 -6.93 1.08
C HIS A 5 -7.13 -5.74 0.62
N TYR A 6 -7.41 -4.58 1.22
CA TYR A 6 -6.70 -3.35 0.91
C TYR A 6 -6.47 -2.55 2.19
N PHE A 7 -5.40 -1.76 2.18
CA PHE A 7 -5.11 -0.80 3.22
C PHE A 7 -4.96 0.57 2.65
N ASP A 8 -5.43 1.51 3.44
CA ASP A 8 -5.12 2.89 3.28
C ASP A 8 -4.18 3.33 4.39
N PHE A 9 -2.93 3.64 4.02
CA PHE A 9 -1.90 4.01 4.98
C PHE A 9 -1.46 5.44 4.75
N VAL A 10 -1.66 6.27 5.76
CA VAL A 10 -1.04 7.58 5.90
C VAL A 10 0.07 7.44 6.95
N PRO A 11 1.33 7.73 6.61
CA PRO A 11 2.40 7.78 7.61
C PRO A 11 2.06 8.72 8.78
N ASP A 12 2.31 8.31 10.02
CA ASP A 12 1.93 9.06 11.25
C ASP A 12 2.38 10.53 11.24
N HIS A 13 3.53 10.81 10.64
CA HIS A 13 4.09 12.16 10.55
C HIS A 13 3.37 13.07 9.53
N LEU A 14 2.45 12.52 8.73
CA LEU A 14 1.65 13.20 7.72
C LEU A 14 0.17 13.26 8.06
N GLU A 15 -0.25 12.54 9.11
CA GLU A 15 -1.60 12.60 9.61
C GLU A 15 -1.89 14.03 10.08
N THR A 16 -2.98 14.59 9.56
CA THR A 16 -3.40 15.95 9.93
C THR A 16 -4.00 15.89 11.33
N ARG A 17 -3.45 16.69 12.25
CA ARG A 17 -3.84 16.70 13.67
C ARG A 17 -4.95 17.71 13.91
N GLU A 18 -5.66 17.57 15.02
CA GLU A 18 -6.68 18.53 15.45
C GLU A 18 -6.11 19.96 15.60
N ASP A 19 -4.87 20.08 16.08
CA ASP A 19 -4.18 21.37 16.17
C ASP A 19 -3.83 21.97 14.80
N ASP A 20 -3.67 21.15 13.76
CA ASP A 20 -3.49 21.66 12.40
C ASP A 20 -4.77 22.32 11.91
N TRP A 21 -5.93 21.75 12.22
CA TRP A 21 -7.23 22.36 11.89
C TRP A 21 -7.44 23.69 12.61
N LYS A 22 -7.11 23.77 13.91
CA LYS A 22 -7.17 25.04 14.66
C LYS A 22 -6.28 26.14 14.04
N ILE A 23 -5.12 25.77 13.51
CA ILE A 23 -4.21 26.70 12.83
C ILE A 23 -4.77 27.13 11.46
N LEU A 24 -5.35 26.19 10.70
CA LEU A 24 -5.90 26.44 9.37
C LEU A 24 -7.21 27.24 9.39
N ASP A 25 -8.01 27.09 10.45
CA ASP A 25 -9.24 27.85 10.72
C ASP A 25 -8.98 29.18 11.44
N GLY A 26 -7.74 29.43 11.86
CA GLY A 26 -7.32 30.68 12.50
C GLY A 26 -7.19 31.86 11.54
N ASP A 27 -6.74 32.98 12.07
CA ASP A 27 -6.56 34.21 11.28
C ASP A 27 -5.44 34.10 10.22
N GLU A 28 -5.39 35.08 9.33
CA GLU A 28 -4.43 35.10 8.22
C GLU A 28 -2.97 35.13 8.70
N ILE A 29 -2.70 35.74 9.85
CA ILE A 29 -1.35 35.84 10.42
C ILE A 29 -0.88 34.45 10.86
N LEU A 30 -1.73 33.71 11.58
CA LEU A 30 -1.46 32.37 12.05
C LEU A 30 -1.29 31.39 10.88
N ARG A 31 -2.12 31.49 9.85
CA ARG A 31 -2.01 30.66 8.64
C ARG A 31 -0.70 30.91 7.86
N LYS A 32 -0.19 32.14 7.85
CA LYS A 32 1.06 32.51 7.18
C LYS A 32 2.31 32.24 8.04
N SER A 33 2.14 31.87 9.31
CA SER A 33 3.23 31.51 10.21
C SER A 33 3.96 30.24 9.73
N ASN A 34 5.08 29.92 10.37
CA ASN A 34 5.83 28.69 10.08
C ASN A 34 5.00 27.43 10.41
N GLU A 35 4.16 27.51 11.45
CA GLU A 35 3.24 26.47 11.90
C GLU A 35 2.13 26.29 10.87
N GLY A 36 1.54 27.38 10.36
CA GLY A 36 0.56 27.33 9.27
C GLY A 36 1.12 26.69 8.00
N LYS A 37 2.35 27.07 7.60
CA LYS A 37 3.05 26.41 6.48
C LYS A 37 3.27 24.91 6.73
N LYS A 38 3.60 24.50 7.95
CA LYS A 38 3.77 23.08 8.31
C LYS A 38 2.44 22.32 8.30
N ALA A 39 1.35 22.92 8.75
CA ALA A 39 0.00 22.35 8.71
C ALA A 39 -0.47 22.13 7.27
N ILE A 40 -0.37 23.16 6.42
CA ILE A 40 -0.64 23.07 4.98
C ILE A 40 0.21 21.97 4.35
N ARG A 41 1.52 21.94 4.63
CA ARG A 41 2.41 20.93 4.06
C ARG A 41 2.03 19.52 4.46
N ARG A 42 1.58 19.28 5.69
CA ARG A 42 1.08 17.98 6.15
C ARG A 42 -0.18 17.58 5.40
N LEU A 43 -1.17 18.48 5.28
CA LEU A 43 -2.43 18.27 4.55
C LEU A 43 -2.21 17.90 3.06
N PHE A 44 -1.27 18.57 2.40
CA PHE A 44 -0.96 18.29 0.98
C PHE A 44 -0.03 17.10 0.79
N LYS A 45 0.93 16.87 1.70
CA LYS A 45 1.79 15.67 1.65
C LYS A 45 1.02 14.39 1.87
N THR A 46 -0.06 14.41 2.66
CA THR A 46 -0.95 13.25 2.80
C THR A 46 -1.45 12.79 1.43
N HIS A 47 -1.79 13.70 0.52
CA HIS A 47 -2.28 13.34 -0.81
C HIS A 47 -1.22 12.68 -1.70
N GLY A 48 0.07 13.00 -1.51
CA GLY A 48 1.17 12.42 -2.30
C GLY A 48 1.83 11.18 -1.69
N GLU A 49 1.74 11.01 -0.38
CA GLU A 49 2.45 9.96 0.38
C GLU A 49 1.50 8.93 1.01
N ARG A 50 0.19 9.08 0.82
CA ARG A 50 -0.82 8.04 1.13
C ARG A 50 -0.56 6.81 0.27
N LYS A 51 -0.28 5.70 0.94
CA LYS A 51 -0.02 4.41 0.29
C LYS A 51 -1.30 3.60 0.31
N TYR A 52 -1.89 3.43 -0.86
CA TYR A 52 -2.99 2.50 -1.05
C TYR A 52 -2.43 1.16 -1.49
N LYS A 53 -2.45 0.17 -0.59
CA LYS A 53 -1.92 -1.17 -0.82
C LYS A 53 -3.07 -2.13 -1.08
N VAL A 54 -2.98 -2.92 -2.14
CA VAL A 54 -4.00 -3.89 -2.52
C VAL A 54 -3.38 -5.27 -2.64
N GLY A 55 -4.10 -6.29 -2.18
CA GLY A 55 -3.68 -7.69 -2.28
C GLY A 55 -4.85 -8.60 -2.64
N HIS A 56 -4.59 -9.50 -3.59
CA HIS A 56 -5.51 -10.51 -4.09
C HIS A 56 -4.86 -11.88 -3.93
N MET A 57 -5.46 -12.74 -3.11
CA MET A 57 -5.01 -14.12 -2.90
C MET A 57 -5.95 -15.07 -3.64
N PHE A 58 -5.40 -15.74 -4.65
CA PHE A 58 -6.04 -16.81 -5.40
C PHE A 58 -5.53 -18.15 -4.89
N PHE A 59 -6.40 -19.13 -4.68
CA PHE A 59 -5.98 -20.47 -4.25
C PHE A 59 -6.98 -21.52 -4.73
N SER A 60 -6.54 -22.78 -4.80
CA SER A 60 -7.41 -23.90 -5.17
C SER A 60 -8.60 -24.02 -4.20
N LYS A 61 -9.65 -24.75 -4.61
CA LYS A 61 -10.81 -25.03 -3.73
C LYS A 61 -10.51 -26.13 -2.70
N GLU A 62 -9.27 -26.63 -2.67
CA GLU A 62 -8.85 -27.68 -1.78
C GLU A 62 -8.96 -27.22 -0.31
N ARG A 63 -9.31 -28.17 0.55
CA ARG A 63 -9.41 -27.94 2.00
C ARG A 63 -8.25 -28.58 2.75
N ILE A 64 -7.29 -29.17 2.03
CA ILE A 64 -6.11 -29.80 2.59
C ILE A 64 -5.05 -28.72 2.76
N HIS A 65 -4.44 -28.69 3.95
CA HIS A 65 -3.39 -27.73 4.30
C HIS A 65 -2.03 -28.45 4.40
N PRO A 66 -0.93 -27.82 3.95
CA PRO A 66 -0.87 -26.51 3.29
C PRO A 66 -1.53 -26.53 1.90
N LEU A 67 -2.04 -25.38 1.46
CA LEU A 67 -2.67 -25.25 0.15
C LEU A 67 -1.62 -25.52 -0.94
N SER A 68 -1.94 -26.45 -1.86
CA SER A 68 -1.05 -26.91 -2.93
C SER A 68 -0.79 -25.85 -3.99
N GLU A 69 -1.80 -25.04 -4.31
CA GLU A 69 -1.75 -24.03 -5.35
C GLU A 69 -2.35 -22.72 -4.85
N TRP A 70 -1.53 -21.68 -4.83
CA TRP A 70 -1.92 -20.33 -4.43
C TRP A 70 -1.07 -19.26 -5.11
N HIS A 71 -1.67 -18.12 -5.39
CA HIS A 71 -1.04 -16.94 -5.99
C HIS A 71 -1.46 -15.70 -5.24
N PHE A 72 -0.51 -14.91 -4.79
CA PHE A 72 -0.74 -13.61 -4.19
C PHE A 72 -0.28 -12.51 -5.15
N VAL A 73 -1.24 -11.75 -5.66
CA VAL A 73 -1.03 -10.58 -6.51
C VAL A 73 -1.23 -9.33 -5.69
N PHE A 74 -0.24 -8.44 -5.65
CA PHE A 74 -0.30 -7.24 -4.81
C PHE A 74 0.41 -6.06 -5.44
N PHE A 75 0.01 -4.84 -5.07
CA PHE A 75 0.57 -3.60 -5.58
C PHE A 75 0.22 -2.41 -4.68
N GLU A 76 1.04 -1.36 -4.75
CA GLU A 76 0.63 -0.01 -4.36
C GLU A 76 -0.01 0.70 -5.56
N ILE A 77 -1.05 1.51 -5.35
CA ILE A 77 -1.76 2.16 -6.47
C ILE A 77 -0.83 3.02 -7.35
N ASN A 78 0.19 3.64 -6.76
CA ASN A 78 1.17 4.44 -7.48
C ASN A 78 2.09 3.60 -8.37
N GLU A 79 2.24 2.29 -8.11
CA GLU A 79 2.98 1.36 -8.97
C GLU A 79 2.21 1.03 -10.26
N THR A 80 0.92 1.38 -10.34
CA THR A 80 0.07 1.16 -11.52
C THR A 80 0.10 2.31 -12.53
N ASP A 81 0.87 3.36 -12.23
CA ASP A 81 1.17 4.47 -13.13
C ASP A 81 2.62 4.37 -13.62
N ASN A 82 2.88 4.78 -14.86
CA ASN A 82 4.22 4.91 -15.42
C ASN A 82 4.93 6.17 -14.90
N ARG A 83 4.17 7.20 -14.49
CA ARG A 83 4.73 8.46 -14.00
C ARG A 83 5.33 8.26 -12.60
N ASN A 84 6.57 8.70 -12.42
CA ASN A 84 7.31 8.56 -11.15
C ASN A 84 7.39 7.11 -10.62
N ASN A 85 7.40 6.12 -11.52
CA ASN A 85 7.55 4.73 -11.13
C ASN A 85 9.01 4.44 -10.77
N HIS A 86 9.23 3.71 -9.68
CA HIS A 86 10.57 3.34 -9.22
C HIS A 86 11.14 2.15 -10.00
N TRP A 87 10.29 1.37 -10.69
CA TRP A 87 10.73 0.28 -11.56
C TRP A 87 10.93 0.79 -12.99
N VAL A 88 12.08 0.44 -13.58
CA VAL A 88 12.50 0.94 -14.90
C VAL A 88 11.54 0.57 -16.05
N LEU A 89 10.80 -0.54 -15.91
CA LEU A 89 9.82 -0.98 -16.91
C LEU A 89 8.43 -0.35 -16.73
N GLY A 90 8.26 0.54 -15.74
CA GLY A 90 7.03 1.30 -15.53
C GLY A 90 5.99 0.57 -14.69
N ALA A 91 4.72 0.70 -15.08
CA ALA A 91 3.56 0.20 -14.35
C ALA A 91 3.61 -1.32 -14.20
N HIS A 92 3.36 -1.80 -12.97
CA HIS A 92 3.51 -3.21 -12.65
C HIS A 92 2.66 -3.65 -11.47
N VAL A 93 2.55 -4.98 -11.33
CA VAL A 93 2.07 -5.64 -10.11
C VAL A 93 3.13 -6.61 -9.62
N HIS A 94 3.06 -6.98 -8.35
CA HIS A 94 3.92 -7.99 -7.76
C HIS A 94 3.17 -9.31 -7.62
N ILE A 95 3.88 -10.42 -7.84
CA ILE A 95 3.34 -11.77 -7.64
C ILE A 95 4.29 -12.58 -6.76
N VAL A 96 3.73 -13.31 -5.79
CA VAL A 96 4.40 -14.44 -5.14
C VAL A 96 3.43 -15.62 -5.11
N ASN A 97 3.92 -16.86 -5.22
CA ASN A 97 3.05 -18.02 -5.34
C ASN A 97 3.69 -19.29 -4.75
N TYR A 98 2.93 -20.39 -4.80
CA TYR A 98 3.30 -21.71 -4.29
C TYR A 98 4.59 -22.32 -4.85
N LEU A 99 5.12 -21.83 -5.97
CA LEU A 99 6.39 -22.30 -6.54
C LEU A 99 7.62 -21.79 -5.77
N TRP A 100 7.46 -20.80 -4.90
CA TRP A 100 8.53 -20.33 -4.03
C TRP A 100 8.67 -21.26 -2.81
N PRO A 101 9.87 -21.80 -2.56
CA PRO A 101 10.08 -22.72 -1.45
C PRO A 101 9.91 -21.99 -0.11
N ASN A 102 9.46 -22.73 0.91
CA ASN A 102 9.32 -22.26 2.29
C ASN A 102 8.38 -21.06 2.48
N LEU A 103 7.41 -20.87 1.58
CA LEU A 103 6.33 -19.90 1.76
C LEU A 103 5.02 -20.61 2.06
N ASN A 104 4.30 -20.11 3.06
CA ASN A 104 2.98 -20.59 3.44
C ASN A 104 1.92 -19.55 3.06
N CYS A 105 0.86 -19.99 2.38
CA CYS A 105 -0.22 -19.10 1.94
C CYS A 105 -0.88 -18.34 3.10
N GLN A 106 -1.12 -19.01 4.22
CA GLN A 106 -1.80 -18.42 5.38
C GLN A 106 -0.91 -17.42 6.10
N GLU A 107 0.39 -17.71 6.25
CA GLU A 107 1.35 -16.76 6.82
C GLU A 107 1.45 -15.51 5.95
N ILE A 108 1.63 -15.68 4.63
CA ILE A 108 1.68 -14.56 3.67
C ILE A 108 0.41 -13.72 3.74
N TRP A 109 -0.76 -14.35 3.79
CA TRP A 109 -2.03 -13.63 3.89
C TRP A 109 -2.19 -12.93 5.24
N SER A 110 -1.77 -13.56 6.34
CA SER A 110 -1.83 -12.99 7.69
C SER A 110 -0.89 -11.79 7.82
N ASP A 111 0.34 -11.90 7.33
CA ASP A 111 1.33 -10.81 7.30
C ASP A 111 0.83 -9.61 6.50
N PHE A 112 0.14 -9.89 5.39
CA PHE A 112 -0.52 -8.86 4.62
C PHE A 112 -1.65 -8.23 5.43
N VAL A 113 -2.69 -9.00 5.81
CA VAL A 113 -3.92 -8.53 6.49
C VAL A 113 -3.63 -7.80 7.81
N GLN A 114 -2.78 -8.39 8.66
CA GLN A 114 -2.54 -7.92 10.02
C GLN A 114 -1.28 -7.06 10.11
N GLY A 115 -0.19 -7.53 9.48
CA GLY A 115 1.09 -6.84 9.51
C GLY A 115 1.15 -5.64 8.56
N ARG A 116 0.25 -5.55 7.57
CA ARG A 116 0.31 -4.56 6.47
C ARG A 116 1.62 -4.64 5.69
N VAL A 117 2.23 -5.83 5.68
CA VAL A 117 3.53 -6.11 5.09
C VAL A 117 3.33 -6.82 3.74
N PHE A 118 4.09 -6.38 2.74
CA PHE A 118 4.21 -7.13 1.50
C PHE A 118 5.36 -8.15 1.59
N PRO A 119 5.22 -9.32 0.94
CA PRO A 119 6.33 -10.25 0.78
C PRO A 119 7.56 -9.56 0.19
N LYS A 120 8.72 -9.80 0.80
CA LYS A 120 10.00 -9.27 0.29
C LYS A 120 10.40 -9.95 -1.02
N ILE A 121 10.14 -11.25 -1.12
CA ILE A 121 10.40 -12.05 -2.32
C ILE A 121 9.16 -11.99 -3.21
N LYS A 122 9.36 -11.58 -4.45
CA LYS A 122 8.28 -11.36 -5.43
C LYS A 122 8.81 -11.26 -6.85
N LEU A 123 7.95 -11.54 -7.81
CA LEU A 123 8.15 -11.25 -9.21
C LEU A 123 7.47 -9.92 -9.56
N HIS A 124 8.15 -9.05 -10.31
CA HIS A 124 7.53 -7.87 -10.92
C HIS A 124 6.94 -8.27 -12.26
N VAL A 125 5.67 -7.98 -12.48
CA VAL A 125 4.95 -8.29 -13.71
C VAL A 125 4.46 -6.98 -14.33
N SER A 126 5.06 -6.61 -15.46
CA SER A 126 4.54 -5.51 -16.28
C SER A 126 3.26 -5.94 -16.98
N TYR A 127 2.42 -4.96 -17.28
CA TYR A 127 1.22 -5.16 -18.10
C TYR A 127 1.04 -3.97 -19.03
N CYS A 128 0.54 -4.23 -20.24
CA CYS A 128 0.08 -3.18 -21.13
C CYS A 128 -1.40 -2.89 -20.79
N LYS A 129 -1.72 -1.62 -20.54
CA LYS A 129 -3.12 -1.16 -20.46
C LYS A 129 -3.71 -1.06 -21.86
#